data_AF-A0A1M5XD27-F1
#
_entry.id   AF-A0A1M5XD27-F1
#
_cell.length_a   1.000
_cell.length_b   1.000
_cell.length_c   1.000
_cell.angle_alpha   90.00
_cell.angle_beta   90.00
_cell.angle_gamma   90.00
#
_symmetry.space_group_name_H-M   'P 1'
#
loop_
_entity.id
_entity.type
_entity.pdbx_description
1 polymer ?
#
loop_
_entity_poly.entity_id
_entity_poly.type
_entity_poly.pdbx_seq_one_letter_code
_entity_poly.pdbx_strand_id
1 'polypeptide(L)'
;MEFYTSQILISNCGSCNTSDSKKLSKVFKQQLRQHKLENEVEVLNISCVGLCELAPVVIIYPEGTVYTRVTTKDIKEVIEEHIMKERVLERLVYKGEGYNGRVKSLMDLEIFKKQNRIALKNCGIIDPENIDEYIALDGYKALAKVLFKMTKEEVVKVVKESGLRGRGGGGFSTGLKWGLTAEQDNDEKYVICNADEGDPGAFMDRSALEGDPHAVLEAMAIAGYAMGATKGFIYVRAEYPLAVERLEIAINQAKEYGLIGKNIFGTDFEFDIEIRLGAGAFVCGEETALMQSIEGKRGMPVTKPPFPSVSGLWGKPTCINNVETLMNICPIILNGAEWFRGIGTEKSPGTKVFALGGKIRNAGLVEIPMGMPLNEVIFDVGGGIPNGKAFKAVQTGGPSGGCIPSTHINTPIEYDTLIALGSMMGSGGMIVLDEDNCMVDVARFFLDFTKDESCGKCTSCRIGTKRLLETLEKITSGNGEKSDVKKLEKLSKQVKLTSLCGLGQTAPNPILSTMRYFMDEYEAHVEDKKCPAKVCKPLFKFQILEDKCKTCGMCVRNCNVGAISGKVGELHVIDSEKCIKCGFCVEVCPFDAIITI
;
A
#
# COMPACT_ATOMS: atom_id res chain seq x y z
N MET A 1 -0.57 -33.99 -19.94
CA MET A 1 0.12 -33.35 -18.81
C MET A 1 1.61 -33.52 -19.08
N GLU A 2 2.27 -32.43 -19.43
CA GLU A 2 3.73 -32.39 -19.44
C GLU A 2 4.20 -32.43 -17.98
N PHE A 3 5.23 -33.24 -17.69
CA PHE A 3 5.78 -33.36 -16.34
C PHE A 3 7.10 -32.61 -16.31
N TYR A 4 7.15 -31.51 -15.57
CA TYR A 4 8.36 -30.74 -15.34
C TYR A 4 9.07 -31.24 -14.07
N THR A 5 10.40 -31.39 -14.12
CA THR A 5 11.24 -31.81 -12.99
C THR A 5 11.59 -30.64 -12.07
N SER A 6 11.55 -29.41 -12.59
CA SER A 6 11.78 -28.19 -11.83
C SER A 6 10.91 -27.04 -12.33
N GLN A 7 10.59 -26.10 -11.44
CA GLN A 7 9.87 -24.88 -11.80
C GLN A 7 10.64 -23.66 -11.32
N ILE A 8 10.72 -22.65 -12.20
CA ILE A 8 11.34 -21.36 -11.93
C ILE A 8 10.23 -20.32 -11.90
N LEU A 9 9.90 -19.84 -10.70
CA LEU A 9 8.89 -18.82 -10.48
C LEU A 9 9.58 -17.47 -10.37
N ILE A 10 9.15 -16.51 -11.20
CA ILE A 10 9.74 -15.17 -11.26
C ILE A 10 8.68 -14.17 -10.80
N SER A 11 8.97 -13.45 -9.72
CA SER A 11 8.08 -12.39 -9.21
C SER A 11 7.97 -11.27 -10.23
N ASN A 12 6.80 -11.17 -10.84
CA ASN A 12 6.42 -10.14 -11.81
C ASN A 12 5.25 -9.33 -11.23
N CYS A 13 5.57 -8.14 -10.74
CA CYS A 13 4.63 -7.30 -10.02
C CYS A 13 4.84 -5.82 -10.37
N GLY A 14 3.78 -5.02 -10.46
CA GLY A 14 3.86 -3.59 -10.77
C GLY A 14 4.62 -2.76 -9.71
N SER A 15 4.82 -3.29 -8.50
CA SER A 15 5.56 -2.66 -7.40
C SER A 15 7.08 -2.90 -7.45
N CYS A 16 7.49 -4.00 -8.08
CA CYS A 16 8.85 -4.48 -8.17
C CYS A 16 9.45 -3.86 -9.44
N ASN A 17 10.61 -3.18 -9.40
CA ASN A 17 11.25 -2.53 -10.56
C ASN A 17 11.00 -3.28 -11.89
N THR A 18 9.97 -2.83 -12.63
CA THR A 18 9.19 -3.67 -13.57
C THR A 18 9.94 -3.99 -14.86
N SER A 19 11.03 -3.29 -15.14
CA SER A 19 11.83 -3.46 -16.34
C SER A 19 12.64 -4.75 -16.36
N ASP A 20 12.95 -5.35 -15.19
CA ASP A 20 13.81 -6.53 -15.14
C ASP A 20 13.05 -7.86 -15.13
N SER A 21 11.87 -8.00 -14.52
CA SER A 21 11.19 -9.32 -14.40
C SER A 21 10.80 -9.94 -15.75
N LYS A 22 10.09 -9.22 -16.63
CA LYS A 22 9.75 -9.72 -17.98
C LYS A 22 11.00 -10.07 -18.81
N LYS A 23 12.07 -9.29 -18.62
CA LYS A 23 13.37 -9.54 -19.26
C LYS A 23 14.02 -10.80 -18.70
N LEU A 24 14.03 -10.99 -17.38
CA LEU A 24 14.53 -12.19 -16.72
C LEU A 24 13.81 -13.43 -17.26
N SER A 25 12.47 -13.45 -17.30
CA SER A 25 11.70 -14.58 -17.80
C SER A 25 12.06 -14.93 -19.24
N LYS A 26 12.25 -13.92 -20.10
CA LYS A 26 12.71 -14.13 -21.48
C LYS A 26 14.11 -14.74 -21.54
N VAL A 27 15.04 -14.25 -20.72
CA VAL A 27 16.42 -14.77 -20.69
C VAL A 27 16.48 -16.18 -20.09
N PHE A 28 15.70 -16.49 -19.04
CA PHE A 28 15.55 -17.86 -18.53
C PHE A 28 15.08 -18.82 -19.61
N LYS A 29 13.95 -18.51 -20.28
CA LYS A 29 13.43 -19.32 -21.39
C LYS A 29 14.46 -19.51 -22.52
N GLN A 30 15.24 -18.47 -22.84
CA GLN A 30 16.30 -18.57 -23.85
C GLN A 30 17.45 -19.49 -23.39
N GLN A 31 17.90 -19.37 -22.15
CA GLN A 31 18.99 -20.18 -21.61
C GLN A 31 18.58 -21.65 -21.45
N LEU A 32 17.33 -21.92 -21.05
CA LEU A 32 16.80 -23.29 -21.00
C LEU A 32 16.84 -23.96 -22.38
N ARG A 33 16.43 -23.26 -23.43
CA ARG A 33 16.54 -23.74 -24.83
C ARG A 33 17.98 -24.01 -25.27
N GLN A 34 18.93 -23.18 -24.83
CA GLN A 34 20.34 -23.38 -25.14
C GLN A 34 20.91 -24.63 -24.48
N HIS A 35 20.39 -25.00 -23.30
CA HIS A 35 20.79 -26.19 -22.55
C HIS A 35 19.89 -27.41 -22.82
N LYS A 36 18.89 -27.28 -23.70
CA LYS A 36 17.90 -28.32 -24.04
C LYS A 36 17.03 -28.78 -22.86
N LEU A 37 16.70 -27.85 -21.96
CA LEU A 37 15.93 -28.10 -20.73
C LEU A 37 14.49 -27.55 -20.82
N GLU A 38 14.05 -27.04 -21.97
CA GLU A 38 12.75 -26.38 -22.13
C GLU A 38 11.54 -27.29 -21.92
N ASN A 39 11.72 -28.62 -21.99
CA ASN A 39 10.68 -29.62 -21.73
C ASN A 39 10.78 -30.24 -20.34
N GLU A 40 11.80 -29.89 -19.56
CA GLU A 40 12.05 -30.40 -18.22
C GLU A 40 11.81 -29.32 -17.15
N VAL A 41 12.05 -28.05 -17.51
CA VAL A 41 11.97 -26.92 -16.57
C VAL A 41 10.95 -25.89 -17.06
N GLU A 42 9.98 -25.61 -16.20
CA GLU A 42 8.96 -24.61 -16.46
C GLU A 42 9.36 -23.23 -15.91
N VAL A 43 8.97 -22.16 -16.61
CA VAL A 43 9.19 -20.78 -16.14
C VAL A 43 7.84 -20.07 -16.02
N LEU A 44 7.44 -19.78 -14.79
CA LEU A 44 6.16 -19.18 -14.42
C LEU A 44 6.35 -17.73 -13.93
N ASN A 45 5.41 -16.86 -14.28
CA ASN A 45 5.42 -15.46 -13.84
C ASN A 45 4.39 -15.24 -12.73
N ILE A 46 4.82 -15.40 -11.50
CA ILE A 46 3.97 -15.19 -10.33
C ILE A 46 3.86 -13.70 -9.97
N SER A 47 2.88 -13.36 -9.12
CA SER A 47 2.71 -12.01 -8.58
C SER A 47 3.68 -11.66 -7.46
N CYS A 48 3.49 -10.49 -6.84
CA CYS A 48 4.31 -10.01 -5.73
C CYS A 48 4.31 -11.03 -4.57
N VAL A 49 5.50 -11.45 -4.18
CA VAL A 49 5.70 -12.30 -2.99
C VAL A 49 5.76 -11.50 -1.69
N GLY A 50 5.83 -10.16 -1.75
CA GLY A 50 5.92 -9.29 -0.57
C GLY A 50 7.35 -8.90 -0.16
N LEU A 51 8.37 -9.26 -0.94
CA LEU A 51 9.79 -8.95 -0.69
C LEU A 51 10.33 -7.85 -1.62
N CYS A 52 9.71 -6.67 -1.61
CA CYS A 52 9.97 -5.62 -2.61
C CYS A 52 11.43 -5.09 -2.58
N GLU A 53 12.04 -4.92 -1.41
CA GLU A 53 13.45 -4.47 -1.25
C GLU A 53 14.49 -5.47 -1.79
N LEU A 54 14.06 -6.69 -2.08
CA LEU A 54 14.88 -7.82 -2.50
C LEU A 54 14.57 -8.25 -3.93
N ALA A 55 13.67 -7.53 -4.60
CA ALA A 55 13.34 -7.77 -5.99
C ALA A 55 14.54 -7.51 -6.92
N PRO A 56 14.64 -8.19 -8.08
CA PRO A 56 13.78 -9.30 -8.51
C PRO A 56 13.99 -10.58 -7.68
N VAL A 57 12.88 -11.27 -7.35
CA VAL A 57 12.88 -12.53 -6.61
C VAL A 57 12.60 -13.69 -7.56
N VAL A 58 13.41 -14.74 -7.48
CA VAL A 58 13.26 -15.98 -8.23
C VAL A 58 13.17 -17.13 -7.24
N ILE A 59 12.16 -17.98 -7.38
CA ILE A 59 11.97 -19.17 -6.55
C ILE A 59 12.13 -20.40 -7.43
N ILE A 60 12.91 -21.38 -6.97
CA ILE A 60 13.15 -22.62 -7.71
C ILE A 60 12.67 -23.82 -6.89
N TYR A 61 11.73 -24.57 -7.46
CA TYR A 61 11.23 -25.85 -6.93
C TYR A 61 11.94 -27.04 -7.59
N PRO A 62 12.12 -28.17 -6.88
CA PRO A 62 11.39 -28.59 -5.66
C PRO A 62 11.92 -28.06 -4.31
N GLU A 63 13.15 -27.56 -4.23
CA GLU A 63 13.77 -27.13 -2.96
C GLU A 63 13.10 -25.88 -2.35
N GLY A 64 12.39 -25.11 -3.17
CA GLY A 64 11.80 -23.84 -2.77
C GLY A 64 12.85 -22.74 -2.56
N THR A 65 13.98 -22.82 -3.24
CA THR A 65 15.11 -21.90 -3.05
C THR A 65 14.73 -20.48 -3.47
N VAL A 66 14.80 -19.54 -2.52
CA VAL A 66 14.51 -18.12 -2.76
C VAL A 66 15.79 -17.35 -3.08
N TYR A 67 15.95 -16.97 -4.34
CA TYR A 67 16.99 -16.06 -4.81
C TYR A 67 16.49 -14.61 -4.86
N THR A 68 17.34 -13.69 -4.44
CA THR A 68 17.03 -12.25 -4.33
C THR A 68 17.99 -11.42 -5.18
N ARG A 69 17.51 -10.27 -5.66
CA ARG A 69 18.27 -9.32 -6.50
C ARG A 69 18.91 -9.99 -7.71
N VAL A 70 18.19 -10.95 -8.32
CA VAL A 70 18.68 -11.70 -9.48
C VAL A 70 18.76 -10.79 -10.69
N THR A 71 19.89 -10.81 -11.39
CA THR A 71 20.09 -10.07 -12.63
C THR A 71 20.19 -11.02 -13.82
N THR A 72 20.04 -10.48 -15.03
CA THR A 72 20.22 -11.26 -16.27
C THR A 72 21.59 -11.91 -16.41
N LYS A 73 22.62 -11.40 -15.72
CA LYS A 73 23.98 -11.97 -15.72
C LYS A 73 24.07 -13.25 -14.89
N ASP A 74 23.20 -13.38 -13.88
CA ASP A 74 23.19 -14.52 -12.96
C ASP A 74 22.49 -15.75 -13.57
N ILE A 75 21.58 -15.56 -14.53
CA ILE A 75 20.68 -16.61 -15.05
C ILE A 75 21.44 -17.83 -15.57
N LYS A 76 22.52 -17.60 -16.33
CA LYS A 76 23.31 -18.71 -16.89
C LYS A 76 23.91 -19.56 -15.76
N GLU A 77 24.49 -18.91 -14.75
CA GLU A 77 25.06 -19.61 -13.59
C GLU A 77 23.96 -20.31 -12.77
N VAL A 78 22.78 -19.70 -12.63
CA VAL A 78 21.63 -20.35 -11.96
C VAL A 78 21.23 -21.66 -12.66
N ILE A 79 21.19 -21.68 -13.99
CA ILE A 79 20.86 -22.89 -14.75
C ILE A 79 22.00 -23.92 -14.65
N GLU A 80 23.24 -23.50 -14.89
CA GLU A 80 24.39 -24.40 -14.91
C GLU A 80 24.72 -25.00 -13.53
N GLU A 81 24.55 -24.24 -12.45
CA GLU A 81 24.88 -24.69 -11.10
C GLU A 81 23.68 -25.27 -10.36
N HIS A 82 22.54 -24.55 -10.31
CA HIS A 82 21.40 -25.01 -9.52
C HIS A 82 20.59 -26.07 -10.25
N ILE A 83 20.13 -25.78 -11.47
CA ILE A 83 19.25 -26.69 -12.22
C ILE A 83 20.01 -27.95 -12.69
N MET A 84 21.21 -27.79 -13.25
CA MET A 84 21.94 -28.93 -13.84
C MET A 84 22.82 -29.69 -12.85
N LYS A 85 23.30 -29.05 -11.77
CA LYS A 85 24.28 -29.64 -10.84
C LYS A 85 23.80 -29.66 -9.39
N GLU A 86 22.58 -29.20 -9.12
CA GLU A 86 21.98 -29.17 -7.77
C GLU A 86 22.81 -28.37 -6.74
N ARG A 87 23.56 -27.36 -7.22
CA ARG A 87 24.38 -26.47 -6.38
C ARG A 87 23.76 -25.09 -6.27
N VAL A 88 23.33 -24.76 -5.06
CA VAL A 88 22.70 -23.48 -4.75
C VAL A 88 23.71 -22.34 -4.79
N LEU A 89 23.32 -21.22 -5.40
CA LEU A 89 24.15 -20.01 -5.46
C LEU A 89 24.01 -19.21 -4.16
N GLU A 90 24.81 -19.57 -3.15
CA GLU A 90 24.79 -18.97 -1.80
C GLU A 90 24.87 -17.44 -1.77
N ARG A 91 25.46 -16.80 -2.79
CA ARG A 91 25.53 -15.34 -2.89
C ARG A 91 24.18 -14.67 -3.19
N LEU A 92 23.24 -15.40 -3.79
CA LEU A 92 21.91 -14.91 -4.19
C LEU A 92 20.80 -15.33 -3.23
N VAL A 93 21.03 -16.37 -2.43
CA VAL A 93 20.04 -16.87 -1.45
C VAL A 93 19.68 -15.77 -0.47
N TYR A 94 18.40 -15.67 -0.13
CA TYR A 94 17.95 -14.78 0.93
C TYR A 94 18.58 -15.14 2.28
N LYS A 95 19.32 -14.19 2.87
CA LYS A 95 20.00 -14.32 4.17
C LYS A 95 19.38 -13.40 5.22
N GLY A 96 18.07 -13.53 5.44
CA GLY A 96 17.36 -12.77 6.48
C GLY A 96 17.91 -12.99 7.90
N GLU A 97 17.36 -12.26 8.88
CA GLU A 97 17.68 -12.50 10.29
C GLU A 97 17.41 -13.96 10.66
N GLY A 98 18.36 -14.59 11.38
CA GLY A 98 18.28 -16.01 11.72
C GLY A 98 18.65 -16.98 10.60
N TYR A 99 19.27 -16.52 9.50
CA TYR A 99 19.83 -17.41 8.48
C TYR A 99 20.94 -18.29 9.07
N ASN A 100 20.75 -19.61 8.98
CA ASN A 100 21.61 -20.63 9.59
C ASN A 100 22.42 -21.43 8.55
N GLY A 101 22.59 -20.89 7.34
CA GLY A 101 23.29 -21.59 6.25
C GLY A 101 22.45 -22.63 5.52
N ARG A 102 21.12 -22.68 5.73
CA ARG A 102 20.21 -23.58 5.01
C ARG A 102 19.22 -22.80 4.16
N VAL A 103 18.94 -23.33 2.98
CA VAL A 103 17.84 -22.87 2.13
C VAL A 103 16.51 -23.09 2.87
N LYS A 104 15.66 -22.07 2.84
CA LYS A 104 14.30 -22.11 3.37
C LYS A 104 13.33 -21.83 2.22
N SER A 105 12.18 -22.51 2.25
CA SER A 105 11.08 -22.17 1.36
C SER A 105 10.54 -20.77 1.66
N LEU A 106 9.79 -20.18 0.74
CA LEU A 106 9.26 -18.83 0.90
C LEU A 106 8.47 -18.66 2.20
N MET A 107 7.57 -19.59 2.53
CA MET A 107 6.72 -19.49 3.73
C MET A 107 7.47 -19.78 5.03
N ASP A 108 8.65 -20.39 4.96
CA ASP A 108 9.51 -20.65 6.13
C ASP A 108 10.41 -19.47 6.52
N LEU A 109 10.44 -18.41 5.70
CA LEU A 109 11.19 -17.21 6.02
C LEU A 109 10.55 -16.49 7.23
N GLU A 110 11.39 -15.95 8.11
CA GLU A 110 10.92 -15.33 9.37
C GLU A 110 9.88 -14.22 9.14
N ILE A 111 10.01 -13.47 8.04
CA ILE A 111 9.06 -12.41 7.64
C ILE A 111 7.63 -12.91 7.37
N PHE A 112 7.45 -14.17 6.97
CA PHE A 112 6.13 -14.75 6.72
C PHE A 112 5.58 -15.50 7.94
N LYS A 113 6.42 -15.94 8.88
CA LYS A 113 5.97 -16.72 10.05
C LYS A 113 4.98 -15.98 10.95
N LYS A 114 5.10 -14.66 11.05
CA LYS A 114 4.18 -13.81 11.83
C LYS A 114 3.00 -13.30 11.01
N GLN A 115 2.95 -13.61 9.71
CA GLN A 115 1.84 -13.23 8.85
C GLN A 115 0.74 -14.30 8.89
N ASN A 116 -0.50 -13.87 8.70
CA ASN A 116 -1.63 -14.74 8.50
C ASN A 116 -2.27 -14.39 7.16
N ARG A 117 -1.94 -15.11 6.09
CA ARG A 117 -2.34 -14.77 4.72
C ARG A 117 -3.69 -15.37 4.37
N ILE A 118 -4.74 -14.55 4.41
CA ILE A 118 -6.09 -14.87 3.97
C ILE A 118 -6.35 -14.21 2.61
N ALA A 119 -6.26 -12.88 2.56
CA ALA A 119 -6.49 -12.11 1.34
C ALA A 119 -5.40 -12.32 0.30
N LEU A 120 -4.15 -12.54 0.74
CA LEU A 120 -3.01 -12.78 -0.13
C LEU A 120 -2.66 -14.28 -0.27
N LYS A 121 -3.55 -15.21 0.12
CA LYS A 121 -3.22 -16.65 0.23
C LYS A 121 -2.58 -17.24 -1.03
N ASN A 122 -3.02 -16.83 -2.22
CA ASN A 122 -2.57 -17.37 -3.51
C ASN A 122 -1.47 -16.51 -4.17
N CYS A 123 -1.29 -15.27 -3.70
CA CYS A 123 -0.33 -14.34 -4.31
C CYS A 123 1.10 -14.86 -4.16
N GLY A 124 1.82 -14.98 -5.28
CA GLY A 124 3.17 -15.55 -5.32
C GLY A 124 3.23 -17.08 -5.24
N ILE A 125 2.08 -17.78 -5.29
CA ILE A 125 2.00 -19.24 -5.28
C ILE A 125 1.53 -19.77 -6.63
N ILE A 126 0.49 -19.14 -7.21
CA ILE A 126 -0.09 -19.54 -8.50
C ILE A 126 0.39 -18.65 -9.65
N ASP A 127 0.29 -19.16 -10.88
CA ASP A 127 0.23 -18.33 -12.08
C ASP A 127 -1.15 -17.64 -12.17
N PRO A 128 -1.22 -16.30 -12.01
CA PRO A 128 -2.48 -15.55 -12.04
C PRO A 128 -3.17 -15.52 -13.41
N GLU A 129 -2.49 -15.98 -14.47
CA GLU A 129 -3.03 -16.08 -15.82
C GLU A 129 -3.53 -17.50 -16.15
N ASN A 130 -3.54 -18.41 -15.16
CA ASN A 130 -4.01 -19.79 -15.30
C ASN A 130 -5.14 -20.13 -14.32
N ILE A 131 -6.37 -20.21 -14.82
CA ILE A 131 -7.56 -20.56 -14.02
C ILE A 131 -7.47 -21.95 -13.35
N ASP A 132 -6.79 -22.92 -13.97
CA ASP A 132 -6.72 -24.29 -13.45
C ASP A 132 -5.93 -24.35 -12.13
N GLU A 133 -4.92 -23.49 -11.96
CA GLU A 133 -4.18 -23.38 -10.69
C GLU A 133 -5.04 -22.78 -9.58
N TYR A 134 -5.88 -21.79 -9.90
CA TYR A 134 -6.86 -21.26 -8.95
C TYR A 134 -7.84 -22.35 -8.53
N ILE A 135 -8.39 -23.12 -9.47
CA ILE A 135 -9.32 -24.23 -9.21
C ILE A 135 -8.65 -25.32 -8.38
N ALA A 136 -7.39 -25.66 -8.67
CA ALA A 136 -6.62 -26.65 -7.91
C ALA A 136 -6.46 -26.27 -6.43
N LEU A 137 -6.47 -24.97 -6.10
CA LEU A 137 -6.43 -24.43 -4.74
C LEU A 137 -7.82 -24.00 -4.23
N ASP A 138 -8.83 -24.83 -4.48
CA ASP A 138 -10.23 -24.65 -4.06
C ASP A 138 -10.95 -23.44 -4.70
N GLY A 139 -10.45 -22.90 -5.80
CA GLY A 139 -11.09 -21.83 -6.55
C GLY A 139 -12.47 -22.22 -7.08
N TYR A 140 -13.42 -21.27 -7.06
CA TYR A 140 -14.83 -21.45 -7.44
C TYR A 140 -15.64 -22.43 -6.58
N LYS A 141 -15.02 -23.06 -5.59
CA LYS A 141 -15.69 -23.94 -4.61
C LYS A 141 -16.65 -23.16 -3.71
N ALA A 142 -16.33 -21.91 -3.38
CA ALA A 142 -17.19 -21.08 -2.54
C ALA A 142 -18.45 -20.67 -3.32
N LEU A 143 -18.30 -20.28 -4.58
CA LEU A 143 -19.43 -19.98 -5.47
C LEU A 143 -20.31 -21.22 -5.68
N ALA A 144 -19.72 -22.39 -5.94
CA ALA A 144 -20.48 -23.64 -6.05
C ALA A 144 -21.26 -23.96 -4.75
N LYS A 145 -20.62 -23.81 -3.58
CA LYS A 145 -21.30 -23.98 -2.28
C LYS A 145 -22.48 -23.02 -2.13
N VAL A 146 -22.31 -21.75 -2.50
CA VAL A 146 -23.35 -20.73 -2.43
C VAL A 146 -24.54 -21.10 -3.30
N LEU A 147 -24.31 -21.38 -4.59
CA LEU A 147 -25.41 -21.61 -5.53
C LEU A 147 -26.18 -22.91 -5.26
N PHE A 148 -25.52 -23.97 -4.79
CA PHE A 148 -26.15 -25.28 -4.61
C PHE A 148 -26.62 -25.58 -3.17
N LYS A 149 -26.12 -24.85 -2.16
CA LYS A 149 -26.35 -25.21 -0.75
C LYS A 149 -26.79 -24.06 0.14
N MET A 150 -26.88 -22.83 -0.36
CA MET A 150 -27.23 -21.67 0.45
C MET A 150 -28.31 -20.83 -0.22
N THR A 151 -29.18 -20.21 0.57
CA THR A 151 -30.05 -19.14 0.07
C THR A 151 -29.32 -17.80 0.08
N LYS A 152 -29.85 -16.80 -0.62
CA LYS A 152 -29.31 -15.43 -0.66
C LYS A 152 -29.19 -14.83 0.75
N GLU A 153 -30.20 -15.05 1.58
CA GLU A 153 -30.27 -14.57 2.97
C GLU A 153 -29.21 -15.24 3.84
N GLU A 154 -28.96 -16.54 3.66
CA GLU A 154 -27.92 -17.26 4.38
C GLU A 154 -26.52 -16.73 4.04
N VAL A 155 -26.27 -16.37 2.78
CA VAL A 155 -25.00 -15.75 2.37
C VAL A 155 -24.81 -14.40 3.07
N VAL A 156 -25.82 -13.52 3.02
CA VAL A 156 -25.78 -12.23 3.73
C VAL A 156 -25.56 -12.43 5.23
N LYS A 157 -26.25 -13.42 5.83
CA LYS A 157 -26.12 -13.76 7.24
C LYS A 157 -24.71 -14.19 7.59
N VAL A 158 -24.09 -15.11 6.84
CA VAL A 158 -22.71 -15.57 7.09
C VAL A 158 -21.72 -14.40 7.00
N VAL A 159 -21.84 -13.53 6.00
CA VAL A 159 -20.96 -12.36 5.85
C VAL A 159 -21.18 -11.36 7.00
N LYS A 160 -22.43 -11.13 7.42
CA LYS A 160 -22.76 -10.26 8.56
C LYS A 160 -22.21 -10.82 9.87
N GLU A 161 -22.39 -12.12 10.09
CA GLU A 161 -21.87 -12.81 11.27
C GLU A 161 -20.35 -12.85 11.28
N SER A 162 -19.66 -12.95 10.13
CA SER A 162 -18.19 -12.89 10.12
C SER A 162 -17.64 -11.60 10.75
N GLY A 163 -18.44 -10.54 10.82
CA GLY A 163 -18.01 -9.24 11.31
C GLY A 163 -17.03 -8.54 10.37
N LEU A 164 -16.87 -9.01 9.12
CA LEU A 164 -16.03 -8.38 8.11
C LEU A 164 -16.39 -6.89 7.96
N ARG A 165 -15.39 -6.05 8.21
CA ARG A 165 -15.45 -4.60 8.00
C ARG A 165 -14.77 -4.27 6.68
N GLY A 166 -15.31 -3.30 5.95
CA GLY A 166 -14.77 -2.83 4.68
C GLY A 166 -13.30 -2.42 4.81
N ARG A 167 -12.47 -3.00 3.95
CA ARG A 167 -11.01 -2.86 4.00
C ARG A 167 -10.45 -1.64 3.28
N GLY A 168 -11.27 -0.90 2.52
CA GLY A 168 -10.91 0.38 1.91
C GLY A 168 -10.86 1.59 2.87
N GLY A 169 -10.70 1.37 4.18
CA GLY A 169 -10.47 2.42 5.18
C GLY A 169 -11.61 2.71 6.14
N GLY A 170 -12.84 2.94 5.66
CA GLY A 170 -13.97 3.37 6.50
C GLY A 170 -14.47 2.32 7.50
N GLY A 171 -14.15 1.04 7.32
CA GLY A 171 -14.49 -0.02 8.28
C GLY A 171 -16.00 -0.23 8.50
N PHE A 172 -16.86 0.05 7.52
CA PHE A 172 -18.29 -0.24 7.62
C PHE A 172 -18.56 -1.75 7.51
N SER A 173 -19.59 -2.28 8.18
CA SER A 173 -19.93 -3.71 8.13
C SER A 173 -20.33 -4.14 6.71
N THR A 174 -19.58 -5.08 6.12
CA THR A 174 -19.85 -5.59 4.76
C THR A 174 -21.20 -6.30 4.70
N GLY A 175 -21.50 -7.17 5.67
CA GLY A 175 -22.77 -7.90 5.67
C GLY A 175 -23.99 -7.00 5.91
N LEU A 176 -23.86 -5.92 6.69
CA LEU A 176 -24.92 -4.91 6.78
C LEU A 176 -25.12 -4.20 5.44
N LYS A 177 -24.03 -3.82 4.76
CA LYS A 177 -24.11 -3.18 3.43
C LYS A 177 -24.82 -4.09 2.42
N TRP A 178 -24.49 -5.38 2.42
CA TRP A 178 -25.13 -6.37 1.55
C TRP A 178 -26.62 -6.54 1.88
N GLY A 179 -26.98 -6.64 3.16
CA GLY A 179 -28.37 -6.72 3.59
C GLY A 179 -29.20 -5.51 3.14
N LEU A 180 -28.69 -4.29 3.34
CA LEU A 180 -29.38 -3.07 2.93
C LEU A 180 -29.64 -3.01 1.42
N THR A 181 -28.71 -3.48 0.59
CA THR A 181 -28.88 -3.57 -0.87
C THR A 181 -29.82 -4.72 -1.27
N ALA A 182 -29.74 -5.86 -0.60
CA ALA A 182 -30.60 -7.02 -0.85
C ALA A 182 -32.07 -6.70 -0.56
N GLU A 183 -32.35 -5.93 0.49
CA GLU A 183 -33.70 -5.51 0.90
C GLU A 183 -34.40 -4.55 -0.09
N GLN A 184 -33.66 -3.91 -1.00
CA GLN A 184 -34.27 -3.01 -1.98
C GLN A 184 -35.05 -3.81 -3.03
N ASP A 185 -36.34 -3.51 -3.19
CA ASP A 185 -37.15 -4.05 -4.27
C ASP A 185 -36.85 -3.28 -5.57
N ASN A 186 -36.10 -3.91 -6.47
CA ASN A 186 -35.67 -3.31 -7.72
C ASN A 186 -35.43 -4.38 -8.79
N ASP A 187 -35.75 -4.05 -10.03
CA ASP A 187 -35.51 -4.86 -11.22
C ASP A 187 -34.02 -5.04 -11.54
N GLU A 188 -33.20 -4.05 -11.18
CA GLU A 188 -31.76 -4.09 -11.40
C GLU A 188 -30.98 -3.66 -10.15
N LYS A 189 -29.88 -4.37 -9.90
CA LYS A 189 -28.92 -4.04 -8.84
C LYS A 189 -27.51 -4.24 -9.37
N TYR A 190 -26.56 -3.51 -8.78
CA TYR A 190 -25.16 -3.54 -9.22
C TYR A 190 -24.21 -3.86 -8.07
N VAL A 191 -23.14 -4.58 -8.41
CA VAL A 191 -21.98 -4.78 -7.55
C VAL A 191 -20.79 -4.05 -8.14
N ILE A 192 -20.08 -3.28 -7.33
CA ILE A 192 -18.86 -2.59 -7.76
C ILE A 192 -17.70 -3.04 -6.89
N CYS A 193 -16.66 -3.54 -7.55
CA CYS A 193 -15.33 -3.67 -6.97
C CYS A 193 -14.59 -2.34 -7.17
N ASN A 194 -14.32 -1.64 -6.07
CA ASN A 194 -13.51 -0.43 -6.06
C ASN A 194 -12.03 -0.80 -5.95
N ALA A 195 -11.32 -0.67 -7.07
CA ALA A 195 -9.88 -0.87 -7.20
C ALA A 195 -9.14 0.44 -7.53
N ASP A 196 -9.70 1.59 -7.11
CA ASP A 196 -9.05 2.90 -7.20
C ASP A 196 -8.13 3.13 -5.98
N GLU A 197 -7.10 2.30 -5.87
CA GLU A 197 -6.09 2.38 -4.80
C GLU A 197 -5.16 3.57 -5.05
N GLY A 198 -5.63 4.77 -4.74
CA GLY A 198 -4.91 6.03 -5.01
C GLY A 198 -3.86 6.41 -3.95
N ASP A 199 -3.84 5.77 -2.79
CA ASP A 199 -2.98 6.15 -1.67
C ASP A 199 -1.48 5.99 -2.04
N PRO A 200 -0.65 7.05 -1.90
CA PRO A 200 0.78 6.93 -2.14
C PRO A 200 1.41 5.85 -1.24
N GLY A 201 2.10 4.90 -1.88
CA GLY A 201 2.73 3.77 -1.18
C GLY A 201 1.80 2.59 -0.87
N ALA A 202 0.50 2.67 -1.19
CA ALA A 202 -0.40 1.51 -1.15
C ALA A 202 -0.35 0.75 -2.49
N PHE A 203 -0.32 -0.58 -2.43
CA PHE A 203 -0.28 -1.46 -3.60
C PHE A 203 -0.80 -2.87 -3.31
N MET A 204 -1.65 -2.99 -2.30
CA MET A 204 -2.22 -4.24 -1.82
C MET A 204 -3.38 -4.69 -2.69
N ASP A 205 -4.27 -3.76 -3.07
CA ASP A 205 -5.35 -4.05 -4.02
C ASP A 205 -4.74 -4.40 -5.38
N ARG A 206 -3.72 -3.63 -5.82
CA ARG A 206 -2.94 -3.97 -7.02
C ARG A 206 -2.43 -5.40 -6.98
N SER A 207 -1.76 -5.78 -5.88
CA SER A 207 -1.11 -7.08 -5.78
C SER A 207 -2.11 -8.22 -5.73
N ALA A 208 -3.29 -8.00 -5.13
CA ALA A 208 -4.39 -8.96 -5.18
C ALA A 208 -4.94 -9.12 -6.61
N LEU A 209 -5.18 -8.03 -7.35
CA LEU A 209 -5.67 -8.12 -8.73
C LEU A 209 -4.63 -8.70 -9.70
N GLU A 210 -3.36 -8.36 -9.52
CA GLU A 210 -2.27 -8.93 -10.31
C GLU A 210 -1.98 -10.38 -9.92
N GLY A 211 -2.37 -10.84 -8.72
CA GLY A 211 -1.93 -12.11 -8.16
C GLY A 211 -2.98 -13.19 -7.97
N ASP A 212 -4.25 -12.81 -7.86
CA ASP A 212 -5.37 -13.73 -7.76
C ASP A 212 -6.66 -13.03 -8.25
N PRO A 213 -6.72 -12.67 -9.54
CA PRO A 213 -7.89 -11.99 -10.10
C PRO A 213 -9.16 -12.84 -9.97
N HIS A 214 -9.05 -14.17 -10.09
CA HIS A 214 -10.19 -15.08 -10.00
C HIS A 214 -10.89 -15.05 -8.64
N ALA A 215 -10.15 -14.91 -7.53
CA ALA A 215 -10.77 -14.74 -6.21
C ALA A 215 -11.67 -13.50 -6.12
N VAL A 216 -11.28 -12.40 -6.76
CA VAL A 216 -12.13 -11.19 -6.84
C VAL A 216 -13.39 -11.46 -7.66
N LEU A 217 -13.25 -12.13 -8.81
CA LEU A 217 -14.38 -12.45 -9.68
C LEU A 217 -15.38 -13.39 -8.99
N GLU A 218 -14.88 -14.44 -8.32
CA GLU A 218 -15.69 -15.38 -7.55
C GLU A 218 -16.45 -14.67 -6.41
N ALA A 219 -15.75 -13.82 -5.65
CA ALA A 219 -16.36 -13.04 -4.57
C ALA A 219 -17.43 -12.07 -5.08
N MET A 220 -17.20 -11.44 -6.25
CA MET A 220 -18.20 -10.57 -6.88
C MET A 220 -19.45 -11.35 -7.33
N ALA A 221 -19.28 -12.56 -7.87
CA ALA A 221 -20.41 -13.42 -8.23
C ALA A 221 -21.22 -13.85 -7.00
N ILE A 222 -20.55 -14.19 -5.89
CA ILE A 222 -21.20 -14.48 -4.60
C ILE A 222 -21.98 -13.26 -4.09
N ALA A 223 -21.39 -12.07 -4.16
CA ALA A 223 -22.04 -10.82 -3.80
C ALA A 223 -23.27 -10.55 -4.70
N GLY A 224 -23.13 -10.76 -6.00
CA GLY A 224 -24.20 -10.65 -6.99
C GLY A 224 -25.38 -11.55 -6.65
N TYR A 225 -25.10 -12.83 -6.37
CA TYR A 225 -26.11 -13.80 -5.95
C TYR A 225 -26.84 -13.35 -4.68
N ALA A 226 -26.08 -13.00 -3.64
CA ALA A 226 -26.62 -12.60 -2.34
C ALA A 226 -27.55 -11.38 -2.40
N MET A 227 -27.25 -10.43 -3.29
CA MET A 227 -28.04 -9.19 -3.42
C MET A 227 -29.12 -9.26 -4.50
N GLY A 228 -29.05 -10.25 -5.40
CA GLY A 228 -29.88 -10.33 -6.60
C GLY A 228 -29.44 -9.38 -7.72
N ALA A 229 -28.14 -9.11 -7.83
CA ALA A 229 -27.55 -8.35 -8.93
C ALA A 229 -27.08 -9.32 -10.03
N THR A 230 -27.29 -8.93 -11.29
CA THR A 230 -26.85 -9.69 -12.48
C THR A 230 -25.66 -9.03 -13.20
N LYS A 231 -25.24 -7.85 -12.74
CA LYS A 231 -24.14 -7.10 -13.35
C LYS A 231 -23.18 -6.53 -12.30
N GLY A 232 -21.89 -6.67 -12.56
CA GLY A 232 -20.81 -6.13 -11.76
C GLY A 232 -19.87 -5.23 -12.56
N PHE A 233 -19.25 -4.28 -11.87
CA PHE A 233 -18.19 -3.43 -12.42
C PHE A 233 -16.93 -3.51 -11.57
N ILE A 234 -15.77 -3.65 -12.20
CA ILE A 234 -14.47 -3.45 -11.54
C ILE A 234 -13.96 -2.09 -11.98
N TYR A 235 -13.95 -1.12 -11.08
CA TYR A 235 -13.37 0.20 -11.35
C TYR A 235 -11.89 0.17 -11.00
N VAL A 236 -11.03 0.12 -12.01
CA VAL A 236 -9.57 -0.01 -11.86
C VAL A 236 -8.92 1.27 -12.33
N ARG A 237 -7.98 1.80 -11.54
CA ARG A 237 -7.21 2.98 -11.93
C ARG A 237 -6.34 2.74 -13.17
N ALA A 238 -6.17 3.76 -14.01
CA ALA A 238 -5.42 3.64 -15.28
C ALA A 238 -3.94 3.31 -15.08
N GLU A 239 -3.39 3.60 -13.89
CA GLU A 239 -2.00 3.37 -13.55
C GLU A 239 -1.67 1.89 -13.28
N TYR A 240 -2.66 0.99 -13.32
CA TYR A 240 -2.49 -0.47 -13.09
C TYR A 240 -2.69 -1.30 -14.38
N PRO A 241 -1.89 -1.10 -15.45
CA PRO A 241 -2.11 -1.78 -16.73
C PRO A 241 -1.98 -3.31 -16.64
N LEU A 242 -1.05 -3.82 -15.80
CA LEU A 242 -0.88 -5.26 -15.62
C LEU A 242 -2.09 -5.91 -14.91
N ALA A 243 -2.69 -5.21 -13.93
CA ALA A 243 -3.90 -5.69 -13.26
C ALA A 243 -5.07 -5.78 -14.26
N VAL A 244 -5.21 -4.78 -15.14
CA VAL A 244 -6.23 -4.78 -16.20
C VAL A 244 -6.03 -5.95 -17.15
N GLU A 245 -4.81 -6.14 -17.67
CA GLU A 245 -4.44 -7.27 -18.55
C GLU A 245 -4.82 -8.62 -17.93
N ARG A 246 -4.46 -8.85 -16.66
CA ARG A 246 -4.76 -10.09 -15.94
C ARG A 246 -6.25 -10.26 -15.63
N LEU A 247 -6.96 -9.19 -15.31
CA LEU A 247 -8.41 -9.24 -15.13
C LEU A 247 -9.14 -9.58 -16.42
N GLU A 248 -8.71 -9.04 -17.56
CA GLU A 248 -9.30 -9.39 -18.87
C GLU A 248 -9.10 -10.87 -19.18
N ILE A 249 -7.90 -11.41 -18.95
CA ILE A 249 -7.61 -12.85 -19.09
C ILE A 249 -8.52 -13.67 -18.18
N ALA A 250 -8.58 -13.33 -16.89
CA ALA A 250 -9.37 -14.06 -15.90
C ALA A 250 -10.88 -14.03 -16.19
N ILE A 251 -11.41 -12.88 -16.64
CA ILE A 251 -12.82 -12.75 -17.04
C ILE A 251 -13.12 -13.65 -18.25
N ASN A 252 -12.23 -13.67 -19.25
CA ASN A 252 -12.40 -14.51 -20.44
C ASN A 252 -12.37 -16.00 -20.07
N GLN A 253 -11.39 -16.44 -19.29
CA GLN A 253 -11.29 -17.82 -18.81
C GLN A 253 -12.52 -18.24 -17.99
N ALA A 254 -12.99 -17.37 -17.09
CA ALA A 254 -14.18 -17.64 -16.29
C ALA A 254 -15.45 -17.73 -17.15
N LYS A 255 -15.56 -16.96 -18.23
CA LYS A 255 -16.65 -17.06 -19.21
C LYS A 255 -16.58 -18.37 -19.99
N GLU A 256 -15.39 -18.76 -20.44
CA GLU A 256 -15.17 -20.03 -21.18
C GLU A 256 -15.53 -21.25 -20.33
N TYR A 257 -15.23 -21.22 -19.03
CA TYR A 257 -15.56 -22.29 -18.09
C TYR A 257 -17.02 -22.24 -17.58
N GLY A 258 -17.81 -21.24 -17.98
CA GLY A 258 -19.20 -21.07 -17.53
C GLY A 258 -19.34 -20.68 -16.05
N LEU A 259 -18.33 -20.00 -15.50
CA LEU A 259 -18.26 -19.54 -14.11
C LEU A 259 -18.72 -18.10 -13.92
N ILE A 260 -18.83 -17.34 -15.01
CA ILE A 260 -19.38 -15.97 -15.11
C ILE A 260 -20.20 -15.89 -16.40
N GLY A 261 -21.21 -15.04 -16.43
CA GLY A 261 -22.13 -14.88 -17.55
C GLY A 261 -23.48 -15.50 -17.23
N LYS A 262 -24.05 -16.26 -18.17
CA LYS A 262 -25.38 -16.86 -18.03
C LYS A 262 -25.30 -18.29 -17.53
N ASN A 263 -26.32 -18.70 -16.77
CA ASN A 263 -26.49 -20.06 -16.26
C ASN A 263 -25.23 -20.59 -15.56
N ILE A 264 -24.70 -19.82 -14.60
CA ILE A 264 -23.45 -20.16 -13.92
C ILE A 264 -23.59 -21.52 -13.23
N PHE A 265 -22.65 -22.44 -13.45
CA PHE A 265 -22.73 -23.84 -13.03
C PHE A 265 -24.00 -24.60 -13.50
N GLY A 266 -24.65 -24.14 -14.58
CA GLY A 266 -25.91 -24.69 -15.07
C GLY A 266 -27.13 -24.34 -14.22
N THR A 267 -27.01 -23.37 -13.31
CA THR A 267 -28.14 -22.83 -12.52
C THR A 267 -28.92 -21.78 -13.31
N ASP A 268 -29.95 -21.17 -12.72
CA ASP A 268 -30.68 -20.02 -13.27
C ASP A 268 -30.01 -18.67 -12.96
N PHE A 269 -28.94 -18.67 -12.15
CA PHE A 269 -28.22 -17.46 -11.80
C PHE A 269 -27.31 -16.98 -12.94
N GLU A 270 -27.39 -15.69 -13.23
CA GLU A 270 -26.51 -14.99 -14.16
C GLU A 270 -25.82 -13.82 -13.48
N PHE A 271 -24.54 -13.62 -13.80
CA PHE A 271 -23.75 -12.50 -13.33
C PHE A 271 -22.64 -12.20 -14.33
N ASP A 272 -22.62 -11.01 -14.91
CA ASP A 272 -21.58 -10.57 -15.83
C ASP A 272 -20.77 -9.41 -15.25
N ILE A 273 -19.50 -9.30 -15.64
CA ILE A 273 -18.57 -8.32 -15.09
C ILE A 273 -17.95 -7.50 -16.22
N GLU A 274 -17.89 -6.19 -16.02
CA GLU A 274 -17.17 -5.25 -16.89
C GLU A 274 -16.07 -4.51 -16.14
N ILE A 275 -14.95 -4.27 -16.82
CA ILE A 275 -13.88 -3.41 -16.31
C ILE A 275 -14.18 -1.97 -16.72
N ARG A 276 -14.02 -1.04 -15.77
CA ARG A 276 -14.08 0.40 -16.01
C ARG A 276 -12.75 1.01 -15.61
N LEU A 277 -12.08 1.64 -16.56
CA LEU A 277 -10.81 2.31 -16.31
C LEU A 277 -11.06 3.71 -15.75
N GLY A 278 -10.39 4.01 -14.63
CA GLY A 278 -10.31 5.35 -14.07
C GLY A 278 -9.47 6.28 -14.94
N ALA A 279 -9.44 7.56 -14.58
CA ALA A 279 -8.75 8.61 -15.34
C ALA A 279 -7.75 9.41 -14.49
N GLY A 280 -7.13 8.77 -13.50
CA GLY A 280 -6.08 9.34 -12.66
C GLY A 280 -6.56 10.39 -11.66
N ALA A 281 -7.69 10.14 -10.99
CA ALA A 281 -8.24 11.05 -9.98
C ALA A 281 -8.48 10.31 -8.66
N PHE A 282 -7.67 10.58 -7.63
CA PHE A 282 -7.74 9.91 -6.33
C PHE A 282 -9.13 10.00 -5.67
N VAL A 283 -9.84 11.11 -5.89
CA VAL A 283 -11.18 11.31 -5.34
C VAL A 283 -12.20 10.28 -5.86
N CYS A 284 -11.93 9.63 -7.00
CA CYS A 284 -12.77 8.55 -7.52
C CYS A 284 -12.70 7.27 -6.67
N GLY A 285 -11.80 7.17 -5.70
CA GLY A 285 -11.86 6.14 -4.66
C GLY A 285 -13.04 6.35 -3.69
N GLU A 286 -13.61 7.55 -3.64
CA GLU A 286 -14.86 7.81 -2.89
C GLU A 286 -16.05 7.21 -3.62
N GLU A 287 -16.88 6.45 -2.90
CA GLU A 287 -17.90 5.58 -3.49
C GLU A 287 -18.90 6.29 -4.43
N THR A 288 -19.25 7.55 -4.18
CA THR A 288 -20.16 8.29 -5.06
C THR A 288 -19.46 8.96 -6.22
N ALA A 289 -18.24 9.46 -6.04
CA ALA A 289 -17.41 9.94 -7.13
C ALA A 289 -17.08 8.83 -8.13
N LEU A 290 -16.82 7.62 -7.62
CA LEU A 290 -16.61 6.41 -8.42
C LEU A 290 -17.79 6.15 -9.35
N MET A 291 -19.01 6.11 -8.80
CA MET A 291 -20.22 5.90 -9.59
C MET A 291 -20.41 7.00 -10.64
N GLN A 292 -20.19 8.28 -10.28
CA GLN A 292 -20.23 9.37 -11.25
C GLN A 292 -19.24 9.14 -12.41
N SER A 293 -18.04 8.64 -12.12
CA SER A 293 -17.07 8.30 -13.15
C SER A 293 -17.52 7.14 -14.04
N ILE A 294 -18.14 6.10 -13.49
CA ILE A 294 -18.72 4.99 -14.29
C ILE A 294 -19.85 5.51 -15.20
N GLU A 295 -20.65 6.45 -14.71
CA GLU A 295 -21.72 7.13 -15.47
C GLU A 295 -21.19 8.07 -16.56
N GLY A 296 -19.88 8.23 -16.72
CA GLY A 296 -19.27 9.14 -17.70
C GLY A 296 -19.31 10.61 -17.28
N LYS A 297 -19.57 10.89 -16.00
CA LYS A 297 -19.56 12.24 -15.42
C LYS A 297 -18.23 12.51 -14.72
N ARG A 298 -18.02 13.76 -14.31
CA ARG A 298 -16.86 14.13 -13.49
C ARG A 298 -16.99 13.48 -12.11
N GLY A 299 -15.92 12.84 -11.63
CA GLY A 299 -15.84 12.18 -10.31
C GLY A 299 -15.94 13.16 -9.14
N MET A 300 -17.15 13.62 -8.83
CA MET A 300 -17.42 14.51 -7.71
C MET A 300 -18.36 13.84 -6.71
N PRO A 301 -17.98 13.74 -5.43
CA PRO A 301 -18.86 13.16 -4.43
C PRO A 301 -20.21 13.88 -4.34
N VAL A 302 -21.27 13.12 -4.10
CA VAL A 302 -22.62 13.66 -3.84
C VAL A 302 -22.98 13.52 -2.36
N THR A 303 -23.89 14.39 -1.91
CA THR A 303 -24.37 14.36 -0.53
C THR A 303 -25.19 13.09 -0.29
N LYS A 304 -24.98 12.47 0.87
CA LYS A 304 -25.77 11.34 1.37
C LYS A 304 -26.68 11.87 2.48
N PRO A 305 -27.96 11.42 2.59
CA PRO A 305 -28.67 10.45 1.75
C PRO A 305 -29.11 11.01 0.37
N PRO A 306 -29.46 10.13 -0.61
CA PRO A 306 -29.53 8.66 -0.50
C PRO A 306 -28.14 8.00 -0.47
N PHE A 307 -28.05 6.84 0.19
CA PHE A 307 -26.84 6.01 0.17
C PHE A 307 -26.82 5.11 -1.08
N PRO A 308 -25.63 4.70 -1.57
CA PRO A 308 -25.53 3.86 -2.77
C PRO A 308 -26.32 2.55 -2.69
N SER A 309 -26.44 1.97 -1.49
CA SER A 309 -27.20 0.74 -1.26
C SER A 309 -28.69 0.88 -1.54
N VAL A 310 -29.23 2.10 -1.53
CA VAL A 310 -30.63 2.43 -1.84
C VAL A 310 -30.75 2.97 -3.26
N SER A 311 -29.93 3.96 -3.61
CA SER A 311 -29.90 4.57 -4.94
C SER A 311 -28.47 4.99 -5.26
N GLY A 312 -27.81 4.19 -6.09
CA GLY A 312 -26.42 4.35 -6.48
C GLY A 312 -26.27 4.52 -8.00
N LEU A 313 -25.58 3.59 -8.64
CA LEU A 313 -25.24 3.64 -10.06
C LEU A 313 -26.52 3.68 -10.91
N TRP A 314 -26.65 4.72 -11.74
CA TRP A 314 -27.86 4.99 -12.54
C TRP A 314 -29.16 5.03 -11.73
N GLY A 315 -29.06 5.41 -10.45
CA GLY A 315 -30.18 5.48 -9.52
C GLY A 315 -30.63 4.12 -8.94
N LYS A 316 -29.95 3.02 -9.29
CA LYS A 316 -30.27 1.66 -8.86
C LYS A 316 -29.51 1.25 -7.58
N PRO A 317 -30.06 0.35 -6.75
CA PRO A 317 -29.35 -0.16 -5.56
C PRO A 317 -27.99 -0.74 -5.94
N THR A 318 -26.93 -0.20 -5.34
CA THR A 318 -25.56 -0.52 -5.72
C THR A 318 -24.72 -0.79 -4.47
N CYS A 319 -24.06 -1.95 -4.45
CA CYS A 319 -23.14 -2.30 -3.38
C CYS A 319 -21.70 -2.17 -3.85
N ILE A 320 -20.93 -1.35 -3.13
CA ILE A 320 -19.54 -1.03 -3.45
C ILE A 320 -18.64 -1.63 -2.37
N ASN A 321 -17.73 -2.50 -2.78
CA ASN A 321 -16.74 -3.16 -1.93
C ASN A 321 -15.33 -2.92 -2.48
N ASN A 322 -14.34 -2.78 -1.59
CA ASN A 322 -12.93 -2.70 -1.96
C ASN A 322 -12.38 -4.11 -2.30
N VAL A 323 -11.32 -4.19 -3.11
CA VAL A 323 -10.68 -5.45 -3.53
C VAL A 323 -10.36 -6.38 -2.36
N GLU A 324 -9.58 -5.93 -1.36
CA GLU A 324 -9.24 -6.76 -0.20
C GLU A 324 -10.48 -7.22 0.58
N THR A 325 -11.55 -6.41 0.59
CA THR A 325 -12.83 -6.82 1.20
C THR A 325 -13.40 -8.05 0.49
N LEU A 326 -13.35 -8.07 -0.83
CA LEU A 326 -13.84 -9.19 -1.65
C LEU A 326 -12.95 -10.43 -1.51
N MET A 327 -11.63 -10.25 -1.41
CA MET A 327 -10.68 -11.36 -1.21
C MET A 327 -10.96 -12.19 0.06
N ASN A 328 -11.63 -11.61 1.05
CA ASN A 328 -12.01 -12.31 2.28
C ASN A 328 -13.31 -13.12 2.15
N ILE A 329 -14.13 -12.89 1.13
CA ILE A 329 -15.46 -13.50 1.01
C ILE A 329 -15.38 -15.02 0.80
N CYS A 330 -14.60 -15.50 -0.18
CA CYS A 330 -14.52 -16.93 -0.47
C CYS A 330 -14.02 -17.74 0.75
N PRO A 331 -12.92 -17.34 1.44
CA PRO A 331 -12.50 -18.00 2.69
C PRO A 331 -13.58 -18.00 3.79
N ILE A 332 -14.29 -16.88 3.99
CA ILE A 332 -15.39 -16.79 4.97
C ILE A 332 -16.51 -17.79 4.64
N ILE A 333 -16.89 -17.89 3.37
CA ILE A 333 -17.96 -18.81 2.94
C ILE A 333 -17.54 -20.28 3.11
N LEU A 334 -16.28 -20.62 2.79
CA LEU A 334 -15.79 -21.99 2.91
C LEU A 334 -15.66 -22.43 4.37
N ASN A 335 -15.02 -21.61 5.21
CA ASN A 335 -14.66 -21.97 6.58
C ASN A 335 -15.69 -21.53 7.64
N GLY A 336 -16.60 -20.63 7.29
CA GLY A 336 -17.65 -20.11 8.17
C GLY A 336 -17.30 -18.82 8.91
N ALA A 337 -18.33 -18.16 9.43
CA ALA A 337 -18.23 -16.88 10.13
C ALA A 337 -17.43 -16.95 11.44
N GLU A 338 -17.54 -18.07 12.17
CA GLU A 338 -16.82 -18.29 13.43
C GLU A 338 -15.32 -18.39 13.22
N TRP A 339 -14.88 -19.11 12.17
CA TRP A 339 -13.48 -19.20 11.80
C TRP A 339 -12.85 -17.81 11.57
N PHE A 340 -13.54 -16.95 10.81
CA PHE A 340 -13.03 -15.60 10.53
C PHE A 340 -13.02 -14.71 11.78
N ARG A 341 -14.04 -14.82 12.64
CA ARG A 341 -14.10 -14.10 13.94
C ARG A 341 -13.08 -14.58 14.96
N GLY A 342 -12.65 -15.83 14.87
CA GLY A 342 -11.58 -16.38 15.71
C GLY A 342 -10.20 -15.77 15.40
N ILE A 343 -10.09 -14.96 14.34
CA ILE A 343 -8.87 -14.29 13.93
C ILE A 343 -9.02 -12.80 14.22
N GLY A 344 -7.97 -12.17 14.73
CA GLY A 344 -7.99 -10.74 15.07
C GLY A 344 -8.66 -10.47 16.41
N THR A 345 -9.29 -9.29 16.55
CA THR A 345 -9.97 -8.91 17.79
C THR A 345 -11.48 -8.98 17.67
N GLU A 346 -12.19 -8.96 18.81
CA GLU A 346 -13.65 -8.99 18.86
C GLU A 346 -14.30 -7.86 18.02
N LYS A 347 -13.70 -6.66 18.04
CA LYS A 347 -14.21 -5.48 17.32
C LYS A 347 -13.69 -5.35 15.89
N SER A 348 -12.61 -6.07 15.58
CA SER A 348 -11.93 -6.03 14.29
C SER A 348 -11.52 -7.44 13.89
N PRO A 349 -12.47 -8.30 13.47
CA PRO A 349 -12.14 -9.67 13.09
C PRO A 349 -11.38 -9.73 11.77
N GLY A 350 -10.67 -10.84 11.60
CA GLY A 350 -9.86 -11.19 10.45
C GLY A 350 -8.49 -10.53 10.40
N THR A 351 -7.94 -10.49 9.20
CA THR A 351 -6.63 -9.95 8.88
C THR A 351 -6.75 -8.63 8.14
N LYS A 352 -5.62 -7.91 8.06
CA LYS A 352 -5.45 -6.73 7.23
C LYS A 352 -4.10 -6.78 6.53
N VAL A 353 -4.12 -6.49 5.24
CA VAL A 353 -2.90 -6.30 4.44
C VAL A 353 -2.38 -4.88 4.65
N PHE A 354 -1.08 -4.75 4.88
CA PHE A 354 -0.38 -3.47 4.93
C PHE A 354 0.72 -3.41 3.87
N ALA A 355 0.84 -2.25 3.24
CA ALA A 355 1.99 -1.88 2.44
C ALA A 355 2.99 -1.15 3.36
N LEU A 356 3.99 -1.89 3.83
CA LEU A 356 5.08 -1.35 4.65
C LEU A 356 6.09 -0.64 3.75
N GLY A 357 6.35 0.64 4.06
CA GLY A 357 7.34 1.45 3.36
C GLY A 357 8.00 2.48 4.28
N GLY A 358 8.80 3.37 3.67
CA GLY A 358 9.55 4.39 4.39
C GLY A 358 10.88 3.86 4.94
N LYS A 359 11.21 4.23 6.19
CA LYS A 359 12.48 3.90 6.85
C LYS A 359 12.42 2.53 7.52
N ILE A 360 12.26 1.47 6.72
CA ILE A 360 12.10 0.09 7.19
C ILE A 360 13.02 -0.86 6.43
N ARG A 361 13.56 -1.91 7.09
CA ARG A 361 14.46 -2.88 6.43
C ARG A 361 13.75 -3.79 5.43
N ASN A 362 12.59 -4.32 5.82
CA ASN A 362 11.81 -5.23 5.00
C ASN A 362 10.55 -4.51 4.48
N ALA A 363 10.71 -3.66 3.45
CA ALA A 363 9.56 -3.03 2.81
C ALA A 363 8.86 -4.00 1.85
N GLY A 364 7.54 -3.93 1.79
CA GLY A 364 6.71 -4.87 1.04
C GLY A 364 5.29 -4.99 1.54
N LEU A 365 4.63 -6.09 1.20
CA LEU A 365 3.30 -6.42 1.69
C LEU A 365 3.38 -7.38 2.86
N VAL A 366 2.61 -7.08 3.90
CA VAL A 366 2.44 -7.97 5.05
C VAL A 366 0.98 -8.12 5.36
N GLU A 367 0.52 -9.35 5.61
CA GLU A 367 -0.84 -9.61 6.05
C GLU A 367 -0.83 -10.09 7.50
N ILE A 368 -1.41 -9.29 8.39
CA ILE A 368 -1.36 -9.54 9.83
C ILE A 368 -2.78 -9.68 10.41
N PRO A 369 -2.96 -10.46 11.49
CA PRO A 369 -4.16 -10.41 12.29
C PRO A 369 -4.40 -9.01 12.84
N MET A 370 -5.64 -8.54 12.79
CA MET A 370 -6.04 -7.29 13.44
C MET A 370 -5.76 -7.35 14.94
N GLY A 371 -5.34 -6.23 15.53
CA GLY A 371 -4.93 -6.17 16.94
C GLY A 371 -3.47 -6.49 17.21
N MET A 372 -2.69 -6.96 16.22
CA MET A 372 -1.24 -7.02 16.34
C MET A 372 -0.69 -5.62 16.69
N PRO A 373 0.18 -5.48 17.70
CA PRO A 373 0.79 -4.20 18.06
C PRO A 373 1.68 -3.62 16.96
N LEU A 374 1.75 -2.28 16.85
CA LEU A 374 2.62 -1.60 15.87
C LEU A 374 4.10 -1.99 16.03
N ASN A 375 4.58 -2.23 17.26
CA ASN A 375 5.96 -2.62 17.52
C ASN A 375 6.32 -3.96 16.84
N GLU A 376 5.44 -4.97 16.90
CA GLU A 376 5.64 -6.28 16.31
C GLU A 376 5.65 -6.16 14.78
N VAL A 377 4.75 -5.36 14.21
CA VAL A 377 4.73 -5.12 12.76
C VAL A 377 6.02 -4.44 12.30
N ILE A 378 6.48 -3.40 13.01
CA ILE A 378 7.64 -2.61 12.60
C ILE A 378 8.95 -3.39 12.84
N PHE A 379 9.14 -3.96 14.02
CA PHE A 379 10.41 -4.57 14.40
C PHE A 379 10.49 -6.05 14.04
N ASP A 380 9.43 -6.83 14.28
CA ASP A 380 9.49 -8.27 14.06
C ASP A 380 9.19 -8.64 12.61
N VAL A 381 8.18 -8.02 11.99
CA VAL A 381 7.85 -8.27 10.58
C VAL A 381 8.71 -7.38 9.66
N GLY A 382 8.75 -6.08 9.92
CA GLY A 382 9.48 -5.09 9.13
C GLY A 382 11.00 -5.11 9.33
N GLY A 383 11.52 -5.81 10.34
CA GLY A 383 12.96 -5.88 10.64
C GLY A 383 13.54 -4.58 11.24
N GLY A 384 12.69 -3.65 11.66
CA GLY A 384 13.09 -2.40 12.29
C GLY A 384 13.72 -1.36 11.34
N ILE A 385 14.33 -0.34 11.94
CA ILE A 385 14.84 0.83 11.22
C ILE A 385 16.24 0.54 10.63
N PRO A 386 16.50 0.93 9.37
CA PRO A 386 17.81 0.82 8.76
C PRO A 386 18.89 1.59 9.56
N ASN A 387 20.13 1.10 9.50
CA ASN A 387 21.31 1.72 10.10
C ASN A 387 21.25 1.95 11.62
N GLY A 388 20.34 1.28 12.34
CA GLY A 388 20.24 1.36 13.80
C GLY A 388 19.69 2.68 14.32
N LYS A 389 19.04 3.48 13.46
CA LYS A 389 18.42 4.76 13.85
C LYS A 389 17.19 4.57 14.72
N ALA A 390 16.82 5.63 15.44
CA ALA A 390 15.63 5.61 16.27
C ALA A 390 14.34 5.69 15.44
N PHE A 391 13.34 4.88 15.82
CA PHE A 391 11.98 5.02 15.32
C PHE A 391 11.34 6.29 15.88
N LYS A 392 10.79 7.14 15.00
CA LYS A 392 10.16 8.39 15.38
C LYS A 392 8.64 8.30 15.37
N ALA A 393 8.10 7.89 14.23
CA ALA A 393 6.67 7.81 14.01
C ALA A 393 6.33 6.84 12.87
N VAL A 394 5.06 6.47 12.79
CA VAL A 394 4.51 5.76 11.63
C VAL A 394 3.27 6.50 11.14
N GLN A 395 3.20 6.78 9.85
CA GLN A 395 2.01 7.30 9.19
C GLN A 395 1.17 6.12 8.73
N THR A 396 -0.08 6.06 9.17
CA THR A 396 -1.05 5.05 8.69
C THR A 396 -2.25 5.73 8.05
N GLY A 397 -2.88 5.05 7.08
CA GLY A 397 -4.08 5.56 6.43
C GLY A 397 -3.83 6.50 5.25
N GLY A 398 -2.66 6.37 4.63
CA GLY A 398 -2.30 7.13 3.43
C GLY A 398 -2.08 8.63 3.71
N PRO A 399 -2.25 9.49 2.69
CA PRO A 399 -1.97 10.92 2.77
C PRO A 399 -3.00 11.68 3.61
N SER A 400 -4.19 11.09 3.79
CA SER A 400 -5.26 11.61 4.63
C SER A 400 -5.24 11.03 6.06
N GLY A 401 -4.25 10.20 6.37
CA GLY A 401 -4.07 9.55 7.65
C GLY A 401 -3.40 10.44 8.70
N GLY A 402 -2.90 9.84 9.78
CA GLY A 402 -2.17 10.54 10.83
C GLY A 402 -0.85 9.88 11.22
N CYS A 403 0.01 10.65 11.89
CA CYS A 403 1.28 10.18 12.43
C CYS A 403 1.09 9.66 13.86
N ILE A 404 1.51 8.42 14.11
CA ILE A 404 1.53 7.79 15.43
C ILE A 404 2.96 7.81 15.96
N PRO A 405 3.23 8.46 17.10
CA PRO A 405 4.59 8.60 17.63
C PRO A 405 5.10 7.32 18.29
N SER A 406 6.41 7.26 18.52
CA SER A 406 7.09 6.19 19.27
C SER A 406 6.49 5.90 20.66
N THR A 407 5.94 6.91 21.33
CA THR A 407 5.27 6.74 22.64
C THR A 407 4.02 5.86 22.59
N HIS A 408 3.44 5.66 21.39
CA HIS A 408 2.26 4.83 21.16
C HIS A 408 2.57 3.56 20.34
N ILE A 409 3.83 3.16 20.23
CA ILE A 409 4.24 2.01 19.39
C ILE A 409 3.68 0.65 19.85
N ASN A 410 3.26 0.51 21.10
CA ASN A 410 2.64 -0.73 21.58
C ASN A 410 1.13 -0.76 21.37
N THR A 411 0.56 0.21 20.64
CA THR A 411 -0.87 0.26 20.38
C THR A 411 -1.28 -0.87 19.42
N PRO A 412 -2.33 -1.65 19.74
CA PRO A 412 -2.87 -2.65 18.83
C PRO A 412 -3.50 -1.99 17.61
N ILE A 413 -3.25 -2.57 16.43
CA ILE A 413 -3.74 -2.04 15.16
C ILE A 413 -5.21 -2.43 14.98
N GLU A 414 -6.10 -1.50 15.31
CA GLU A 414 -7.55 -1.64 15.17
C GLU A 414 -8.15 -0.35 14.61
N TYR A 415 -9.36 -0.39 14.02
CA TYR A 415 -9.98 0.83 13.48
C TYR A 415 -10.15 1.92 14.56
N ASP A 416 -10.69 1.54 15.72
CA ASP A 416 -11.08 2.50 16.75
C ASP A 416 -9.86 3.06 17.49
N THR A 417 -8.82 2.25 17.70
CA THR A 417 -7.57 2.66 18.37
C THR A 417 -6.78 3.65 17.52
N LEU A 418 -6.66 3.40 16.21
CA LEU A 418 -5.99 4.32 15.29
C LEU A 418 -6.73 5.66 15.19
N ILE A 419 -8.07 5.64 15.14
CA ILE A 419 -8.90 6.86 15.13
C ILE A 419 -8.67 7.68 16.41
N ALA A 420 -8.63 7.04 17.58
CA ALA A 420 -8.38 7.71 18.85
C ALA A 420 -7.01 8.42 18.92
N LEU A 421 -6.01 7.88 18.21
CA LEU A 421 -4.69 8.49 18.08
C LEU A 421 -4.63 9.63 17.05
N GLY A 422 -5.72 9.91 16.34
CA GLY A 422 -5.76 10.91 15.28
C GLY A 422 -5.23 10.40 13.94
N SER A 423 -5.14 9.08 13.78
CA SER A 423 -4.83 8.39 12.53
C SER A 423 -6.05 7.61 12.03
N MET A 424 -5.85 6.71 11.08
CA MET A 424 -6.86 5.78 10.58
C MET A 424 -6.20 4.56 9.94
N MET A 425 -7.01 3.53 9.70
CA MET A 425 -6.59 2.34 8.95
C MET A 425 -6.30 2.69 7.48
N GLY A 426 -7.21 3.46 6.85
CA GLY A 426 -7.20 3.75 5.41
C GLY A 426 -7.10 2.48 4.54
N SER A 427 -6.50 2.62 3.36
CA SER A 427 -6.28 1.47 2.47
C SER A 427 -5.36 0.42 3.08
N GLY A 428 -4.44 0.76 3.98
CA GLY A 428 -3.41 -0.14 4.52
C GLY A 428 -1.97 0.31 4.24
N GLY A 429 -1.76 1.50 3.65
CA GLY A 429 -0.43 2.11 3.59
C GLY A 429 0.13 2.44 4.99
N MET A 430 1.37 2.00 5.26
CA MET A 430 2.09 2.21 6.51
C MET A 430 3.51 2.71 6.21
N ILE A 431 3.74 4.02 6.42
CA ILE A 431 5.03 4.66 6.15
C ILE A 431 5.77 4.90 7.46
N VAL A 432 6.87 4.18 7.66
CA VAL A 432 7.74 4.27 8.83
C VAL A 432 8.68 5.47 8.70
N LEU A 433 8.81 6.26 9.78
CA LEU A 433 9.63 7.46 9.86
C LEU A 433 10.69 7.31 10.95
N ASP A 434 11.92 7.74 10.66
CA ASP A 434 13.05 7.74 11.59
C ASP A 434 13.32 9.14 12.16
N GLU A 435 14.32 9.25 13.02
CA GLU A 435 14.71 10.51 13.68
C GLU A 435 15.09 11.65 12.71
N ASP A 436 15.47 11.34 11.47
CA ASP A 436 15.85 12.31 10.45
C ASP A 436 14.65 12.84 9.63
N ASN A 437 13.42 12.40 9.93
CA ASN A 437 12.23 12.93 9.28
C ASN A 437 11.69 14.17 10.02
N CYS A 438 11.49 15.28 9.29
CA CYS A 438 10.83 16.48 9.82
C CYS A 438 9.31 16.33 9.80
N MET A 439 8.63 16.39 10.95
CA MET A 439 7.19 16.15 11.01
C MET A 439 6.37 17.28 10.39
N VAL A 440 6.89 18.51 10.41
CA VAL A 440 6.28 19.67 9.73
C VAL A 440 6.32 19.49 8.20
N ASP A 441 7.43 18.99 7.67
CA ASP A 441 7.59 18.72 6.24
C ASP A 441 6.78 17.48 5.80
N VAL A 442 6.69 16.45 6.63
CA VAL A 442 5.80 15.31 6.41
C VAL A 442 4.34 15.77 6.28
N ALA A 443 3.87 16.64 7.17
CA ALA A 443 2.52 17.21 7.07
C ALA A 443 2.33 18.04 5.79
N ARG A 444 3.35 18.82 5.39
CA ARG A 444 3.33 19.59 4.13
C ARG A 444 3.23 18.67 2.92
N PHE A 445 4.06 17.62 2.86
CA PHE A 445 4.12 16.67 1.75
C PHE A 445 2.77 15.97 1.51
N PHE A 446 2.15 15.44 2.57
CA PHE A 446 0.86 14.77 2.42
C PHE A 446 -0.27 15.73 2.09
N LEU A 447 -0.24 16.95 2.66
CA LEU A 447 -1.25 17.95 2.33
C LEU A 447 -1.16 18.40 0.87
N ASP A 448 0.05 18.56 0.33
CA ASP A 448 0.27 18.92 -1.08
C ASP A 448 -0.45 17.94 -2.01
N PHE A 449 -0.25 16.63 -1.79
CA PHE A 449 -0.98 15.58 -2.48
C PHE A 449 -2.50 15.73 -2.34
N THR A 450 -3.03 15.78 -1.11
CA THR A 450 -4.51 15.84 -0.92
C THR A 450 -5.14 17.11 -1.50
N LYS A 451 -4.39 18.22 -1.57
CA LYS A 451 -4.83 19.48 -2.17
C LYS A 451 -4.93 19.35 -3.70
N ASP A 452 -4.02 18.63 -4.35
CA ASP A 452 -4.07 18.37 -5.79
C ASP A 452 -5.21 17.41 -6.15
N GLU A 453 -5.52 16.47 -5.26
CA GLU A 453 -6.60 15.49 -5.43
C GLU A 453 -8.01 16.01 -5.10
N SER A 454 -8.12 17.28 -4.70
CA SER A 454 -9.41 17.89 -4.43
C SER A 454 -10.26 18.00 -5.70
N CYS A 455 -11.45 17.39 -5.71
CA CYS A 455 -12.44 17.53 -6.80
C CYS A 455 -12.92 18.98 -7.02
N GLY A 456 -12.68 19.88 -6.06
CA GLY A 456 -12.97 21.31 -6.18
C GLY A 456 -14.40 21.72 -5.78
N LYS A 457 -15.27 20.77 -5.40
CA LYS A 457 -16.69 21.04 -5.13
C LYS A 457 -16.94 21.90 -3.89
N CYS A 458 -16.32 21.59 -2.76
CA CYS A 458 -16.52 22.36 -1.53
C CYS A 458 -15.40 23.39 -1.30
N THR A 459 -15.76 24.61 -0.88
CA THR A 459 -14.79 25.70 -0.61
C THR A 459 -13.79 25.31 0.47
N SER A 460 -14.25 24.61 1.52
CA SER A 460 -13.41 24.14 2.62
C SER A 460 -12.25 23.28 2.12
N CYS A 461 -12.52 22.29 1.27
CA CYS A 461 -11.46 21.46 0.69
C CYS A 461 -10.66 22.24 -0.36
N ARG A 462 -11.32 22.84 -1.36
CA ARG A 462 -10.65 23.47 -2.52
C ARG A 462 -9.73 24.63 -2.14
N ILE A 463 -10.18 25.49 -1.21
CA ILE A 463 -9.45 26.69 -0.81
C ILE A 463 -8.78 26.49 0.55
N GLY A 464 -9.44 25.82 1.49
CA GLY A 464 -8.88 25.63 2.83
C GLY A 464 -7.60 24.80 2.83
N THR A 465 -7.56 23.67 2.09
CA THR A 465 -6.31 22.87 1.98
C THR A 465 -5.18 23.67 1.33
N LYS A 466 -5.48 24.49 0.32
CA LYS A 466 -4.51 25.40 -0.29
C LYS A 466 -3.94 26.40 0.73
N ARG A 467 -4.79 27.02 1.56
CA ARG A 467 -4.33 27.95 2.61
C ARG A 467 -3.52 27.27 3.71
N LEU A 468 -3.88 26.03 4.06
CA LEU A 468 -3.10 25.21 4.98
C LEU A 468 -1.70 24.93 4.39
N LEU A 469 -1.61 24.58 3.11
CA LEU A 469 -0.36 24.30 2.42
C LEU A 469 0.54 25.54 2.35
N GLU A 470 0.00 26.68 1.92
CA GLU A 470 0.73 27.96 1.90
C GLU A 470 1.29 28.32 3.29
N THR A 471 0.55 28.00 4.35
CA THR A 471 1.00 28.23 5.73
C THR A 471 2.15 27.29 6.12
N LEU A 472 2.07 26.00 5.76
CA LEU A 472 3.15 25.03 5.99
C LEU A 472 4.40 25.36 5.16
N GLU A 473 4.25 25.80 3.92
CA GLU A 473 5.34 26.29 3.07
C GLU A 473 6.00 27.54 3.68
N LYS A 474 5.21 28.48 4.23
CA LYS A 474 5.74 29.62 4.96
C LYS A 474 6.57 29.17 6.18
N ILE A 475 6.11 28.18 6.95
CA ILE A 475 6.82 27.64 8.12
C ILE A 475 8.12 26.93 7.69
N THR A 476 8.04 26.01 6.73
CA THR A 476 9.19 25.19 6.27
C THR A 476 10.24 26.01 5.49
N SER A 477 9.85 27.15 4.90
CA SER A 477 10.79 28.12 4.30
C SER A 477 11.46 29.06 5.32
N GLY A 478 11.14 28.94 6.62
CA GLY A 478 11.69 29.77 7.69
C GLY A 478 11.02 31.13 7.87
N ASN A 479 9.99 31.42 7.09
CA ASN A 479 9.24 32.67 7.17
C ASN A 479 8.05 32.60 8.15
N GLY A 480 7.75 31.43 8.73
CA GLY A 480 6.60 31.24 9.61
C GLY A 480 6.71 31.94 10.97
N GLU A 481 5.58 32.32 11.53
CA GLU A 481 5.47 33.00 12.83
C GLU A 481 4.65 32.16 13.82
N LYS A 482 4.74 32.43 15.13
CA LYS A 482 3.88 31.80 16.15
C LYS A 482 2.38 31.96 15.83
N SER A 483 2.00 33.06 15.18
CA SER A 483 0.61 33.31 14.77
C SER A 483 0.13 32.33 13.68
N ASP A 484 1.03 31.84 12.84
CA ASP A 484 0.73 30.92 11.75
C ASP A 484 0.39 29.53 12.28
N VAL A 485 1.08 29.06 13.32
CA VAL A 485 0.78 27.77 13.98
C VAL A 485 -0.66 27.74 14.51
N LYS A 486 -1.10 28.82 15.19
CA LYS A 486 -2.47 28.93 15.70
C LYS A 486 -3.51 28.99 14.57
N LYS A 487 -3.21 29.73 13.49
CA LYS A 487 -4.08 29.81 12.30
C LYS A 487 -4.20 28.46 11.63
N LEU A 488 -3.09 27.73 11.50
CA LEU A 488 -3.00 26.41 10.91
C LEU A 488 -3.91 25.43 11.66
N GLU A 489 -3.80 25.34 12.98
CA GLU A 489 -4.65 24.45 13.80
C GLU A 489 -6.15 24.80 13.66
N LYS A 490 -6.49 26.09 13.74
CA LYS A 490 -7.87 26.56 13.64
C LYS A 490 -8.48 26.23 12.28
N LEU A 491 -7.74 26.51 11.20
CA LEU A 491 -8.20 26.24 9.84
C LEU A 491 -8.31 24.73 9.58
N SER A 492 -7.38 23.91 10.09
CA SER A 492 -7.45 22.45 9.98
C SER A 492 -8.74 21.90 10.58
N LYS A 493 -9.13 22.37 11.77
CA LYS A 493 -10.41 21.98 12.41
C LYS A 493 -11.62 22.42 11.58
N GLN A 494 -11.58 23.62 11.00
CA GLN A 494 -12.65 24.11 10.13
C GLN A 494 -12.80 23.24 8.86
N VAL A 495 -11.70 23.03 8.12
CA VAL A 495 -11.70 22.20 6.91
C VAL A 495 -12.24 20.80 7.20
N LYS A 496 -11.84 20.20 8.32
CA LYS A 496 -12.32 18.89 8.76
C LYS A 496 -13.83 18.86 8.98
N LEU A 497 -14.40 19.88 9.63
CA LEU A 497 -15.83 19.94 9.97
C LEU A 497 -16.73 20.34 8.79
N THR A 498 -16.22 21.16 7.86
CA THR A 498 -17.05 21.78 6.81
C THR A 498 -16.78 21.19 5.41
N SER A 499 -16.11 20.06 5.32
CA SER A 499 -15.88 19.33 4.07
C SER A 499 -16.95 18.27 3.82
N LEU A 500 -17.36 18.13 2.55
CA LEU A 500 -18.47 17.28 2.14
C LEU A 500 -18.14 15.79 2.18
N CYS A 501 -16.93 15.40 1.78
CA CYS A 501 -16.52 14.00 1.65
C CYS A 501 -15.32 13.67 2.54
N GLY A 502 -15.01 12.38 2.64
CA GLY A 502 -13.91 11.85 3.44
C GLY A 502 -12.58 12.54 3.16
N LEU A 503 -12.21 12.77 1.88
CA LEU A 503 -10.95 13.43 1.51
C LEU A 503 -10.78 14.78 2.23
N GLY A 504 -11.72 15.70 2.08
CA GLY A 504 -11.61 17.02 2.73
C GLY A 504 -11.71 16.95 4.27
N GLN A 505 -12.47 15.99 4.80
CA GLN A 505 -12.60 15.79 6.25
C GLN A 505 -11.30 15.27 6.88
N THR A 506 -10.51 14.52 6.13
CA THR A 506 -9.32 13.81 6.61
C THR A 506 -8.01 14.44 6.13
N ALA A 507 -8.00 15.25 5.08
CA ALA A 507 -6.83 15.98 4.60
C ALA A 507 -6.06 16.76 5.69
N PRO A 508 -6.70 17.34 6.73
CA PRO A 508 -5.97 18.00 7.81
C PRO A 508 -5.38 17.06 8.88
N ASN A 509 -5.62 15.75 8.81
CA ASN A 509 -5.15 14.79 9.84
C ASN A 509 -3.63 14.73 10.00
N PRO A 510 -2.79 14.77 8.93
CA PRO A 510 -1.34 14.81 9.10
C PRO A 510 -0.90 16.02 9.91
N ILE A 511 -1.54 17.18 9.70
CA ILE A 511 -1.27 18.42 10.45
C ILE A 511 -1.70 18.27 11.91
N LEU A 512 -2.96 17.85 12.14
CA LEU A 512 -3.51 17.76 13.49
C LEU A 512 -2.78 16.72 14.35
N SER A 513 -2.39 15.60 13.77
CA SER A 513 -1.63 14.55 14.48
C SER A 513 -0.20 14.97 14.77
N THR A 514 0.50 15.57 13.80
CA THR A 514 1.88 16.05 14.03
C THR A 514 1.93 17.23 15.00
N MET A 515 0.98 18.16 14.95
CA MET A 515 0.87 19.22 15.97
C MET A 515 0.54 18.67 17.36
N ARG A 516 -0.19 17.55 17.47
CA ARG A 516 -0.51 16.92 18.75
C ARG A 516 0.71 16.29 19.42
N TYR A 517 1.58 15.65 18.65
CA TYR A 517 2.67 14.83 19.20
C TYR A 517 4.07 15.44 19.03
N PHE A 518 4.24 16.38 18.10
CA PHE A 518 5.53 16.97 17.71
C PHE A 518 5.43 18.51 17.62
N MET A 519 4.70 19.12 18.57
CA MET A 519 4.53 20.59 18.62
C MET A 519 5.88 21.32 18.76
N ASP A 520 6.83 20.71 19.46
CA ASP A 520 8.19 21.18 19.63
C ASP A 520 8.89 21.43 18.28
N GLU A 521 8.63 20.60 17.27
CA GLU A 521 9.17 20.85 15.93
C GLU A 521 8.54 22.08 15.27
N TYR A 522 7.22 22.29 15.43
CA TYR A 522 6.58 23.50 14.92
C TYR A 522 7.12 24.76 15.60
N GLU A 523 7.31 24.71 16.92
CA GLU A 523 7.91 25.79 17.70
C GLU A 523 9.35 26.07 17.26
N ALA A 524 10.19 25.05 17.10
CA ALA A 524 11.56 25.21 16.61
C ALA A 524 11.63 25.88 15.21
N HIS A 525 10.67 25.56 14.32
CA HIS A 525 10.61 26.16 12.98
C HIS A 525 10.25 27.66 13.02
N VAL A 526 9.34 28.07 13.90
CA VAL A 526 8.84 29.45 13.94
C VAL A 526 9.58 30.36 14.92
N GLU A 527 10.13 29.81 16.00
CA GLU A 527 10.84 30.54 17.06
C GLU A 527 12.35 30.55 16.83
N ASP A 528 12.97 29.36 16.77
CA ASP A 528 14.43 29.23 16.65
C ASP A 528 14.93 29.39 15.21
N LYS A 529 14.00 29.32 14.25
CA LYS A 529 14.27 29.28 12.82
C LYS A 529 15.27 28.17 12.51
N LYS A 530 14.98 26.97 13.01
CA LYS A 530 15.75 25.74 12.81
C LYS A 530 14.84 24.56 12.50
N CYS A 531 15.39 23.57 11.82
CA CYS A 531 14.71 22.30 11.56
C CYS A 531 15.49 21.20 12.30
N PRO A 532 14.97 20.67 13.43
CA PRO A 532 15.68 19.67 14.24
C PRO A 532 16.13 18.43 13.44
N ALA A 533 15.30 18.00 12.49
CA ALA A 533 15.56 16.85 11.62
C ALA A 533 16.45 17.18 10.40
N LYS A 534 16.86 18.45 10.20
CA LYS A 534 17.76 18.89 9.12
C LYS A 534 17.26 18.53 7.72
N VAL A 535 15.95 18.63 7.49
CA VAL A 535 15.31 18.41 6.19
C VAL A 535 15.04 19.73 5.46
N CYS A 536 14.52 20.73 6.17
CA CYS A 536 14.12 22.02 5.59
C CYS A 536 15.35 22.88 5.28
N LYS A 537 15.90 22.79 4.06
CA LYS A 537 17.13 23.52 3.64
C LYS A 537 17.14 25.01 4.00
N PRO A 538 16.05 25.79 3.83
CA PRO A 538 16.04 27.20 4.19
C PRO A 538 16.27 27.47 5.69
N LEU A 539 16.11 26.47 6.56
CA LEU A 539 16.29 26.55 8.00
C LEU A 539 17.67 26.09 8.48
N PHE A 540 18.53 25.60 7.60
CA PHE A 540 19.87 25.13 7.99
C PHE A 540 20.73 26.28 8.50
N LYS A 541 21.48 25.99 9.56
CA LYS A 541 22.62 26.79 10.02
C LYS A 541 23.84 25.89 10.00
N PHE A 542 24.97 26.39 9.51
CA PHE A 542 26.21 25.64 9.50
C PHE A 542 27.11 26.14 10.63
N GLN A 543 27.64 25.21 11.42
CA GLN A 543 28.60 25.52 12.47
C GLN A 543 29.88 24.73 12.24
N ILE A 544 31.01 25.39 12.46
CA ILE A 544 32.33 24.77 12.44
C ILE A 544 32.69 24.35 13.87
N LEU A 545 33.00 23.08 14.06
CA LEU A 545 33.43 22.48 15.30
C LEU A 545 34.93 22.73 15.49
N GLU A 546 35.29 23.52 16.50
CA GLU A 546 36.67 23.96 16.75
C GLU A 546 37.62 22.80 17.03
N ASP A 547 37.14 21.78 17.74
CA ASP A 547 37.88 20.58 18.14
C ASP A 547 38.24 19.68 16.94
N LYS A 548 37.41 19.68 15.88
CA LYS A 548 37.63 18.86 14.68
C LYS A 548 38.29 19.63 13.53
N CYS A 549 38.15 20.95 13.48
CA CYS A 549 38.62 21.76 12.37
C CYS A 549 40.16 21.80 12.33
N LYS A 550 40.78 21.28 11.26
CA LYS A 550 42.23 21.38 11.01
C LYS A 550 42.65 22.65 10.26
N THR A 551 41.76 23.63 10.13
CA THR A 551 42.07 24.93 9.50
C THR A 551 42.67 24.83 8.08
N CYS A 552 42.28 23.81 7.30
CA CYS A 552 42.86 23.53 5.97
C CYS A 552 42.39 24.50 4.85
N GLY A 553 41.31 25.25 5.08
CA GLY A 553 40.75 26.21 4.13
C GLY A 553 39.95 25.61 2.97
N MET A 554 39.72 24.29 2.94
CA MET A 554 38.95 23.64 1.87
C MET A 554 37.51 24.16 1.78
N CYS A 555 36.86 24.40 2.92
CA CYS A 555 35.50 24.94 2.97
C CYS A 555 35.41 26.37 2.40
N VAL A 556 36.45 27.19 2.62
CA VAL A 556 36.53 28.56 2.08
C VAL A 556 36.67 28.53 0.56
N ARG A 557 37.62 27.73 0.02
CA ARG A 557 37.87 27.65 -1.44
C ARG A 557 36.66 27.17 -2.23
N ASN A 558 35.85 26.32 -1.61
CA ASN A 558 34.68 25.70 -2.23
C ASN A 558 33.38 26.48 -1.97
N CYS A 559 33.42 27.62 -1.26
CA CYS A 559 32.24 28.43 -1.03
C CYS A 559 31.99 29.39 -2.20
N ASN A 560 31.08 29.01 -3.11
CA ASN A 560 30.75 29.78 -4.32
C ASN A 560 30.26 31.22 -4.06
N VAL A 561 29.73 31.48 -2.86
CA VAL A 561 29.18 32.79 -2.46
C VAL A 561 30.09 33.54 -1.47
N GLY A 562 31.27 33.00 -1.16
CA GLY A 562 32.23 33.62 -0.24
C GLY A 562 31.69 33.80 1.19
N ALA A 563 30.77 32.94 1.63
CA ALA A 563 30.17 32.98 2.96
C ALA A 563 31.07 32.42 4.07
N ILE A 564 32.20 31.76 3.75
CA ILE A 564 33.14 31.25 4.75
C ILE A 564 34.42 32.06 4.66
N SER A 565 34.85 32.59 5.79
CA SER A 565 36.06 33.42 5.93
C SER A 565 37.06 32.79 6.90
N GLY A 566 38.34 33.14 6.75
CA GLY A 566 39.45 32.62 7.57
C GLY A 566 40.65 32.23 6.71
N LYS A 567 41.86 32.32 7.29
CA LYS A 567 43.11 31.90 6.65
C LYS A 567 43.48 30.49 7.10
N VAL A 568 44.34 29.84 6.30
CA VAL A 568 44.94 28.55 6.70
C VAL A 568 45.69 28.74 8.03
N GLY A 569 45.41 27.91 9.02
CA GLY A 569 45.94 28.04 10.38
C GLY A 569 45.02 28.78 11.37
N GLU A 570 43.95 29.42 10.90
CA GLU A 570 42.96 30.11 11.74
C GLU A 570 41.60 29.40 11.67
N LEU A 571 40.81 29.51 12.75
CA LEU A 571 39.46 28.98 12.76
C LEU A 571 38.60 29.74 11.75
N HIS A 572 37.94 28.99 10.87
CA HIS A 572 37.06 29.55 9.85
C HIS A 572 35.71 29.95 10.45
N VAL A 573 35.11 31.00 9.92
CA VAL A 573 33.80 31.53 10.37
C VAL A 573 32.84 31.57 9.19
N ILE A 574 31.61 31.08 9.40
CA ILE A 574 30.54 31.07 8.41
C ILE A 574 29.63 32.28 8.65
N ASP A 575 29.57 33.16 7.67
CA ASP A 575 28.62 34.26 7.58
C ASP A 575 27.24 33.71 7.16
N SER A 576 26.31 33.69 8.11
CA SER A 576 24.96 33.14 7.89
C SER A 576 24.10 33.99 6.95
N GLU A 577 24.40 35.29 6.78
CA GLU A 577 23.62 36.17 5.91
C GLU A 577 24.00 35.98 4.43
N LYS A 578 25.28 35.68 4.16
CA LYS A 578 25.76 35.37 2.80
C LYS A 578 25.54 33.91 2.40
N CYS A 579 25.37 33.02 3.37
CA CYS A 579 25.26 31.60 3.11
C CYS A 579 23.94 31.25 2.40
N ILE A 580 24.04 30.75 1.16
CA ILE A 580 22.88 30.22 0.40
C ILE A 580 22.48 28.80 0.81
N LYS A 581 23.10 28.27 1.87
CA LYS A 581 22.80 26.96 2.47
C LYS A 581 22.89 25.77 1.53
N CYS A 582 23.87 25.80 0.62
CA CYS A 582 24.07 24.73 -0.37
C CYS A 582 24.60 23.41 0.21
N GLY A 583 25.16 23.41 1.43
CA GLY A 583 25.70 22.20 2.09
C GLY A 583 27.06 21.72 1.57
N PHE A 584 27.57 22.27 0.48
CA PHE A 584 28.83 21.80 -0.14
C PHE A 584 30.04 21.87 0.80
N CYS A 585 30.07 22.83 1.73
CA CYS A 585 31.12 22.92 2.74
C CYS A 585 31.17 21.73 3.71
N VAL A 586 30.03 21.08 3.97
CA VAL A 586 29.93 19.86 4.78
C VAL A 586 30.49 18.68 4.00
N GLU A 587 30.08 18.52 2.73
CA GLU A 587 30.50 17.41 1.87
C GLU A 587 32.01 17.40 1.60
N VAL A 588 32.63 18.57 1.42
CA VAL A 588 34.07 18.67 1.14
C VAL A 588 34.94 18.65 2.40
N CYS A 589 34.37 18.59 3.60
CA CYS A 589 35.14 18.59 4.84
C CYS A 589 35.61 17.17 5.17
N PRO A 590 36.90 16.82 5.04
CA PRO A 590 37.37 15.46 5.28
C PRO A 590 37.47 15.10 6.77
N PHE A 591 37.14 16.05 7.66
CA PHE A 591 37.27 15.92 9.11
C PHE A 591 35.91 15.95 9.83
N ASP A 592 34.80 16.01 9.08
CA ASP A 592 33.44 16.17 9.63
C ASP A 592 33.35 17.33 10.63
N ALA A 593 34.11 18.40 10.36
CA ALA A 593 34.24 19.55 11.24
C ALA A 593 33.18 20.62 10.98
N ILE A 594 32.34 20.46 9.95
CA ILE A 594 31.23 21.37 9.66
C ILE A 594 29.94 20.57 9.80
N ILE A 595 29.08 21.01 10.72
CA ILE A 595 27.80 20.36 10.98
C ILE A 595 26.63 21.26 10.59
N THR A 596 25.56 20.64 10.11
CA THR A 596 24.26 21.29 9.94
C THR A 596 23.50 21.27 11.26
N ILE A 597 22.95 22.41 11.65
CA ILE A 597 22.17 22.67 12.87
C ILE A 597 20.82 23.26 12.52
#